data_AF-A0A843T810-F1
#
_entry.id   AF-A0A843T810-F1
#
_cell.length_a   1.000
_cell.length_b   1.000
_cell.length_c   1.000
_cell.angle_alpha   90.00
_cell.angle_beta   90.00
_cell.angle_gamma   90.00
#
_symmetry.space_group_name_H-M   'P 1'
#
loop_
_entity.id
_entity.type
_entity.pdbx_description
1 polymer ?
#
loop_
_entity_poly.entity_id
_entity_poly.type
_entity_poly.pdbx_seq_one_letter_code
_entity_poly.pdbx_strand_id
1 'polypeptide(L)'
;MLMIAENHGQHRRLLGIAAVAGTVFLGGCAGGGGAGSTELTSTADGAILASAAQGMDFEFYRENVEPIFLRPRPGYVAGNTPCVGCHTFQTTTPLKLEPLPNDGSQVSWTEEQSLRNFQVVSRLVIPHDPDNSRLLRKPLAEDAGGAAEHTGGTFWESKDDPEWQVLAKWVNSASPDATPPPPLPEPDFEFFRSCV
;
A
#
# COMPACT_ATOMS: atom_id res chain seq x y z
N MET A 1 46.79 -41.69 -15.34
CA MET A 1 46.76 -40.76 -14.18
C MET A 1 45.28 -40.50 -13.86
N LEU A 2 44.51 -41.49 -13.40
CA LEU A 2 44.28 -41.93 -12.01
C LEU A 2 44.17 -40.80 -10.96
N MET A 3 43.11 -40.92 -10.13
CA MET A 3 42.63 -40.16 -8.95
C MET A 3 41.28 -39.47 -9.30
N ILE A 4 40.12 -40.14 -9.33
CA ILE A 4 39.32 -40.68 -8.21
C ILE A 4 39.54 -39.95 -6.88
N ALA A 5 38.51 -39.24 -6.42
CA ALA A 5 38.22 -39.01 -5.01
C ALA A 5 36.71 -39.17 -4.80
N GLU A 6 36.30 -40.40 -4.50
CA GLU A 6 35.10 -40.69 -3.74
C GLU A 6 35.27 -40.12 -2.31
N ASN A 7 34.22 -39.58 -1.71
CA ASN A 7 34.04 -39.82 -0.29
C ASN A 7 32.56 -40.00 0.07
N HIS A 8 32.34 -41.10 0.76
CA HIS A 8 31.08 -41.72 1.13
C HIS A 8 30.43 -40.99 2.31
N GLY A 9 29.09 -41.07 2.36
CA GLY A 9 28.32 -40.67 3.53
C GLY A 9 28.48 -41.64 4.71
N GLN A 10 28.09 -41.18 5.90
CA GLN A 10 27.56 -42.03 6.97
C GLN A 10 26.75 -41.19 7.96
N HIS A 11 25.53 -41.66 8.25
CA HIS A 11 24.73 -41.31 9.41
C HIS A 11 25.42 -41.79 10.71
N ARG A 12 25.34 -41.02 11.80
CA ARG A 12 25.40 -41.58 13.16
C ARG A 12 24.41 -40.86 14.08
N ARG A 13 23.40 -41.61 14.52
CA ARG A 13 22.58 -41.36 15.72
C ARG A 13 23.40 -41.69 16.98
N LEU A 14 22.90 -41.21 18.13
CA LEU A 14 23.11 -41.59 19.54
C LEU A 14 23.63 -40.40 20.37
N LEU A 15 23.34 -40.22 21.65
CA LEU A 15 22.31 -40.68 22.59
C LEU A 15 22.69 -39.97 23.91
N GLY A 16 21.71 -39.46 24.65
CA GLY A 16 21.76 -39.42 26.12
C GLY A 16 22.62 -38.34 26.78
N ILE A 17 21.94 -37.41 27.46
CA ILE A 17 22.24 -37.12 28.87
C ILE A 17 20.91 -37.09 29.62
N ALA A 18 20.76 -38.03 30.55
CA ALA A 18 19.77 -38.00 31.62
C ALA A 18 20.44 -37.40 32.86
N ALA A 19 19.70 -36.62 33.66
CA ALA A 19 19.58 -36.83 35.10
C ALA A 19 18.67 -35.78 35.74
N VAL A 20 17.86 -36.28 36.67
CA VAL A 20 16.76 -35.66 37.40
C VAL A 20 17.26 -35.17 38.76
N ALA A 21 16.79 -34.00 39.21
CA ALA A 21 16.56 -33.64 40.61
C ALA A 21 15.45 -32.57 40.58
N GLY A 22 14.27 -32.70 41.18
CA GLY A 22 13.94 -33.39 42.43
C GLY A 22 13.72 -32.33 43.50
N THR A 23 12.58 -31.63 43.49
CA THR A 23 12.10 -30.89 44.66
C THR A 23 10.58 -30.80 44.66
N VAL A 24 10.01 -31.38 45.71
CA VAL A 24 8.59 -31.37 46.06
C VAL A 24 8.28 -30.02 46.68
N PHE A 25 7.32 -29.28 46.12
CA PHE A 25 6.65 -28.19 46.82
C PHE A 25 5.15 -28.54 46.95
N LEU A 26 4.75 -28.83 48.19
CA LEU A 26 3.36 -28.83 48.64
C LEU A 26 2.97 -27.39 48.95
N GLY A 27 1.92 -26.88 48.30
CA GLY A 27 1.34 -25.58 48.62
C GLY A 27 0.39 -25.10 47.53
N GLY A 28 -0.89 -25.45 47.65
CA GLY A 28 -1.93 -25.00 46.74
C GLY A 28 -2.36 -23.55 46.99
N CYS A 29 -2.90 -22.93 45.94
CA CYS A 29 -4.09 -22.07 45.97
C CYS A 29 -4.67 -22.02 44.55
N ALA A 30 -5.99 -22.04 44.49
CA ALA A 30 -6.81 -22.17 43.29
C ALA A 30 -6.67 -21.00 42.29
N GLY A 31 -6.90 -21.30 41.01
CA GLY A 31 -7.08 -20.31 39.95
C GLY A 31 -7.20 -21.01 38.59
N GLY A 32 -8.43 -21.15 38.11
CA GLY A 32 -8.78 -21.94 36.92
C GLY A 32 -8.13 -21.47 35.63
N GLY A 33 -7.87 -22.44 34.76
CA GLY A 33 -7.35 -22.25 33.42
C GLY A 33 -8.32 -21.56 32.47
N GLY A 34 -7.75 -21.04 31.39
CA GLY A 34 -8.47 -20.43 30.29
C GLY A 34 -7.53 -19.61 29.43
N ALA A 35 -6.65 -20.28 28.69
CA ALA A 35 -6.00 -19.67 27.54
C ALA A 35 -7.08 -19.37 26.50
N GLY A 36 -7.47 -18.10 26.41
CA GLY A 36 -8.31 -17.55 25.37
C GLY A 36 -7.66 -16.28 24.87
N SER A 37 -6.89 -16.39 23.80
CA SER A 37 -6.42 -15.26 23.02
C SER A 37 -7.66 -14.54 22.48
N THR A 38 -8.07 -13.44 23.11
CA THR A 38 -9.06 -12.54 22.53
C THR A 38 -8.40 -11.79 21.38
N GLU A 39 -8.50 -12.34 20.18
CA GLU A 39 -8.44 -11.55 18.94
C GLU A 39 -9.69 -10.68 18.88
N LEU A 40 -9.58 -9.45 19.38
CA LEU A 40 -10.59 -8.40 19.24
C LEU A 40 -9.89 -7.08 18.91
N THR A 41 -9.10 -7.08 17.83
CA THR A 41 -8.57 -5.87 17.19
C THR A 41 -8.53 -6.11 15.69
N SER A 42 -9.68 -5.96 15.03
CA SER A 42 -9.75 -5.97 13.56
C SER A 42 -10.77 -4.94 13.06
N THR A 43 -11.85 -4.73 13.79
CA THR A 43 -12.89 -3.75 13.44
C THR A 43 -12.47 -2.29 13.64
N ALA A 44 -11.68 -1.97 14.67
CA ALA A 44 -11.28 -0.58 14.94
C ALA A 44 -10.19 -0.09 13.98
N ASP A 45 -9.14 -0.90 13.75
CA ASP A 45 -8.08 -0.57 12.80
C ASP A 45 -8.60 -0.55 11.36
N GLY A 46 -9.50 -1.49 11.02
CA GLY A 46 -10.19 -1.51 9.73
C GLY A 46 -11.09 -0.29 9.51
N ALA A 47 -11.81 0.18 10.54
CA ALA A 47 -12.66 1.37 10.45
C ALA A 47 -11.85 2.68 10.33
N ILE A 48 -10.70 2.78 11.00
CA ILE A 48 -9.79 3.94 10.88
C ILE A 48 -9.14 3.96 9.48
N LEU A 49 -8.71 2.81 8.96
CA LEU A 49 -8.18 2.69 7.60
C LEU A 49 -9.25 2.99 6.54
N ALA A 50 -10.48 2.50 6.72
CA ALA A 50 -11.60 2.76 5.80
C ALA A 50 -12.00 4.25 5.78
N SER A 51 -12.05 4.91 6.94
CA SER A 51 -12.32 6.36 7.03
C SER A 51 -11.22 7.19 6.37
N ALA A 52 -9.94 6.85 6.60
CA ALA A 52 -8.81 7.53 5.97
C ALA A 52 -8.73 7.30 4.44
N ALA A 53 -9.36 6.24 3.94
CA ALA A 53 -9.35 5.84 2.55
C ALA A 53 -10.69 6.04 1.82
N GLN A 54 -11.57 6.89 2.37
CA GLN A 54 -12.88 7.19 1.78
C GLN A 54 -13.68 5.92 1.42
N GLY A 55 -13.61 4.89 2.27
CA GLY A 55 -14.28 3.60 2.13
C GLY A 55 -13.86 2.76 0.92
N MET A 56 -12.72 3.05 0.29
CA MET A 56 -12.18 2.24 -0.79
C MET A 56 -11.57 0.92 -0.28
N ASP A 57 -11.49 -0.08 -1.17
CA ASP A 57 -10.98 -1.41 -0.86
C ASP A 57 -9.45 -1.44 -0.93
N PHE A 58 -8.80 -1.71 0.21
CA PHE A 58 -7.35 -1.80 0.31
C PHE A 58 -6.78 -3.02 -0.41
N GLU A 59 -7.45 -4.17 -0.34
CA GLU A 59 -6.96 -5.39 -0.99
C GLU A 59 -7.02 -5.23 -2.50
N PHE A 60 -8.14 -4.72 -3.01
CA PHE A 60 -8.27 -4.41 -4.43
C PHE A 60 -7.18 -3.41 -4.89
N TYR A 61 -6.94 -2.37 -4.08
CA TYR A 61 -5.87 -1.41 -4.34
C TYR A 61 -4.51 -2.11 -4.45
N ARG A 62 -4.14 -2.91 -3.46
CA ARG A 62 -2.82 -3.57 -3.39
C ARG A 62 -2.61 -4.54 -4.55
N GLU A 63 -3.64 -5.30 -4.92
CA GLU A 63 -3.54 -6.33 -5.97
C GLU A 63 -3.62 -5.75 -7.39
N ASN A 64 -4.39 -4.67 -7.60
CA ASN A 64 -4.76 -4.22 -8.95
C ASN A 64 -4.28 -2.81 -9.28
N VAL A 65 -4.29 -1.90 -8.31
CA VAL A 65 -3.94 -0.48 -8.52
C VAL A 65 -2.46 -0.24 -8.29
N GLU A 66 -1.92 -0.71 -7.16
CA GLU A 66 -0.54 -0.46 -6.76
C GLU A 66 0.50 -0.93 -7.80
N PRO A 67 0.34 -2.08 -8.49
CA PRO A 67 1.28 -2.49 -9.54
C PRO A 67 1.35 -1.53 -10.74
N ILE A 68 0.32 -0.71 -10.97
CA ILE A 68 0.31 0.29 -12.05
C ILE A 68 1.42 1.34 -11.83
N PHE A 69 1.75 1.66 -10.58
CA PHE A 69 2.77 2.65 -10.25
C PHE A 69 4.20 2.16 -10.50
N LEU A 70 4.38 0.84 -10.52
CA LEU A 70 5.65 0.15 -10.70
C LEU A 70 5.90 -0.26 -12.16
N ARG A 71 4.82 -0.34 -12.96
CA ARG A 71 4.89 -0.86 -14.32
C ARG A 71 5.87 -0.05 -15.19
N PRO A 72 6.82 -0.70 -15.87
CA PRO A 72 7.66 -0.05 -16.88
C PRO A 72 6.79 0.58 -17.96
N ARG A 73 7.11 1.81 -18.36
CA ARG A 73 6.42 2.52 -19.44
C ARG A 73 7.23 2.36 -20.73
N PRO A 74 6.63 1.85 -21.83
CA PRO A 74 7.38 1.47 -23.02
C PRO A 74 7.93 2.68 -23.80
N GLY A 75 9.19 2.58 -24.22
CA GLY A 75 9.87 3.50 -25.15
C GLY A 75 11.02 4.31 -24.49
N TYR A 76 11.72 5.12 -25.28
CA TYR A 76 12.81 6.01 -24.82
C TYR A 76 12.47 7.50 -24.99
N VAL A 77 11.20 7.87 -24.81
CA VAL A 77 10.74 9.27 -24.87
C VAL A 77 10.60 9.83 -23.46
N ALA A 78 10.64 11.17 -23.36
CA ALA A 78 10.28 11.85 -22.11
C ALA A 78 8.89 11.38 -21.66
N GLY A 79 8.79 10.91 -20.41
CA GLY A 79 7.56 10.36 -19.86
C GLY A 79 7.50 8.83 -19.75
N ASN A 80 8.59 8.11 -19.99
CA ASN A 80 8.61 6.64 -19.81
C ASN A 80 9.14 6.16 -18.46
N THR A 81 9.23 7.06 -17.49
CA THR A 81 9.55 6.70 -16.11
C THR A 81 8.28 6.16 -15.42
N PRO A 82 8.32 4.98 -14.76
CA PRO A 82 7.22 4.51 -13.93
C PRO A 82 6.81 5.59 -12.92
N CYS A 83 5.55 5.58 -12.48
CA CYS A 83 5.04 6.59 -11.56
C CYS A 83 5.94 6.73 -10.32
N VAL A 84 6.38 5.61 -9.76
CA VAL A 84 7.27 5.58 -8.57
C VAL A 84 8.58 6.34 -8.79
N GLY A 85 9.17 6.31 -9.99
CA GLY A 85 10.44 6.98 -10.26
C GLY A 85 10.38 8.50 -10.11
N CYS A 86 9.21 9.10 -10.33
CA CYS A 86 8.98 10.53 -10.11
C CYS A 86 8.31 10.81 -8.76
N HIS A 87 7.39 9.95 -8.32
CA HIS A 87 6.54 10.20 -7.16
C HIS A 87 7.08 9.71 -5.81
N THR A 88 8.31 9.17 -5.75
CA THR A 88 8.96 8.88 -4.46
C THR A 88 9.66 10.09 -3.85
N PHE A 89 10.37 10.90 -4.66
CA PHE A 89 11.28 11.93 -4.14
C PHE A 89 10.87 13.38 -4.47
N GLN A 90 9.96 13.58 -5.42
CA GLN A 90 9.53 14.92 -5.80
C GLN A 90 8.58 15.52 -4.75
N THR A 91 9.01 16.58 -4.08
CA THR A 91 8.26 17.20 -2.97
C THR A 91 7.12 18.11 -3.44
N THR A 92 7.10 18.50 -4.71
CA THR A 92 6.14 19.45 -5.30
C THR A 92 4.86 18.78 -5.80
N THR A 93 4.77 17.45 -5.76
CA THR A 93 3.60 16.72 -6.25
C THR A 93 2.74 16.20 -5.08
N PRO A 94 1.40 16.19 -5.21
CA PRO A 94 0.51 15.61 -4.19
C PRO A 94 0.62 14.08 -4.05
N LEU A 95 0.99 13.36 -5.12
CA LEU A 95 1.22 11.92 -5.06
C LEU A 95 2.64 11.67 -4.52
N LYS A 96 2.70 11.08 -3.33
CA LYS A 96 3.93 10.75 -2.61
C LYS A 96 3.92 9.27 -2.28
N LEU A 97 4.65 8.48 -3.07
CA LEU A 97 4.78 7.04 -2.89
C LEU A 97 5.98 6.74 -2.00
N GLU A 98 5.87 5.71 -1.18
CA GLU A 98 6.97 5.21 -0.36
C GLU A 98 8.15 4.75 -1.25
N PRO A 99 9.40 4.85 -0.77
CA PRO A 99 10.52 4.22 -1.46
C PRO A 99 10.38 2.70 -1.42
N LEU A 100 10.73 2.03 -2.53
CA LEU A 100 10.81 0.57 -2.56
C LEU A 100 11.89 0.07 -1.58
N PRO A 101 11.75 -1.14 -1.02
CA PRO A 101 12.79 -1.76 -0.21
C PRO A 101 14.14 -1.81 -0.95
N ASN A 102 15.19 -1.27 -0.32
CA ASN A 102 16.52 -1.14 -0.92
C ASN A 102 17.37 -2.42 -0.84
N ASP A 103 16.82 -3.51 -0.29
CA ASP A 103 17.54 -4.76 -0.10
C ASP A 103 17.63 -5.62 -1.37
N GLY A 104 17.01 -5.17 -2.46
CA GLY A 104 17.00 -5.85 -3.76
C GLY A 104 16.23 -7.18 -3.77
N SER A 105 15.58 -7.53 -2.66
CA SER A 105 14.82 -8.77 -2.52
C SER A 105 13.41 -8.67 -3.07
N GLN A 106 12.88 -7.45 -3.20
CA GLN A 106 11.50 -7.18 -3.57
C GLN A 106 11.40 -6.10 -4.65
N VAL A 107 10.50 -6.34 -5.60
CA VAL A 107 10.10 -5.37 -6.63
C VAL A 107 8.79 -4.65 -6.26
N SER A 108 8.31 -4.84 -5.03
CA SER A 108 7.05 -4.33 -4.48
C SER A 108 7.27 -3.73 -3.09
N TRP A 109 6.26 -3.01 -2.61
CA TRP A 109 6.22 -2.48 -1.24
C TRP A 109 5.87 -3.56 -0.22
N THR A 110 6.29 -3.36 1.05
CA THR A 110 5.74 -4.14 2.18
C THR A 110 4.29 -3.73 2.43
N GLU A 111 3.54 -4.55 3.17
CA GLU A 111 2.14 -4.23 3.50
C GLU A 111 1.99 -2.87 4.22
N GLU A 112 2.89 -2.56 5.15
CA GLU A 112 2.88 -1.29 5.87
C GLU A 112 3.16 -0.11 4.94
N GLN A 113 4.01 -0.29 3.93
CA GLN A 113 4.26 0.71 2.89
C GLN A 113 3.05 0.86 1.98
N SER A 114 2.42 -0.24 1.55
CA SER A 114 1.21 -0.23 0.75
C SER A 114 0.06 0.48 1.46
N LEU A 115 -0.09 0.30 2.79
CA LEU A 115 -1.07 1.05 3.59
C LEU A 115 -0.82 2.56 3.58
N ARG A 116 0.44 3.00 3.66
CA ARG A 116 0.79 4.42 3.57
C ARG A 116 0.54 4.99 2.17
N ASN A 117 0.91 4.24 1.13
CA ASN A 117 0.61 4.59 -0.25
C ASN A 117 -0.91 4.72 -0.45
N PHE A 118 -1.68 3.74 0.02
CA PHE A 118 -3.13 3.71 -0.06
C PHE A 118 -3.77 4.96 0.55
N GLN A 119 -3.33 5.40 1.73
CA GLN A 119 -3.83 6.64 2.35
C GLN A 119 -3.54 7.89 1.50
N VAL A 120 -2.36 7.97 0.88
CA VAL A 120 -2.00 9.10 0.00
C VAL A 120 -2.80 9.06 -1.30
N VAL A 121 -2.83 7.91 -1.96
CA VAL A 121 -3.52 7.70 -3.24
C VAL A 121 -5.02 7.94 -3.09
N SER A 122 -5.60 7.48 -1.98
CA SER A 122 -7.02 7.66 -1.70
C SER A 122 -7.44 9.12 -1.64
N ARG A 123 -6.58 10.05 -1.23
CA ARG A 123 -6.88 11.49 -1.19
C ARG A 123 -6.86 12.16 -2.56
N LEU A 124 -6.40 11.45 -3.60
CA LEU A 124 -6.27 11.97 -4.97
C LEU A 124 -7.43 11.54 -5.86
N VAL A 125 -8.41 10.83 -5.29
CA VAL A 125 -9.61 10.38 -5.98
C VAL A 125 -10.85 10.89 -5.27
N ILE A 126 -11.92 11.04 -6.04
CA ILE A 126 -13.25 11.39 -5.60
C ILE A 126 -14.08 10.11 -5.70
N PRO A 127 -14.52 9.51 -4.57
CA PRO A 127 -15.36 8.33 -4.57
C PRO A 127 -16.53 8.45 -5.55
N HIS A 128 -16.75 7.40 -6.35
CA HIS A 128 -17.78 7.34 -7.39
C HIS A 128 -17.67 8.38 -8.52
N ASP A 129 -16.55 9.10 -8.62
CA ASP A 129 -16.31 10.09 -9.67
C ASP A 129 -14.88 9.98 -10.24
N PRO A 130 -14.61 8.93 -11.05
CA PRO A 130 -13.30 8.73 -11.68
C PRO A 130 -12.94 9.85 -12.65
N ASP A 131 -13.94 10.48 -13.28
CA ASP A 131 -13.74 11.51 -14.30
C ASP A 131 -13.23 12.82 -13.71
N ASN A 132 -13.56 13.13 -12.46
CA ASN A 132 -13.03 14.29 -11.75
C ASN A 132 -11.87 13.96 -10.79
N SER A 133 -11.50 12.68 -10.66
CA SER A 133 -10.41 12.23 -9.80
C SER A 133 -9.03 12.63 -10.35
N ARG A 134 -8.27 13.41 -9.57
CA ARG A 134 -6.95 13.93 -9.98
C ARG A 134 -5.98 12.83 -10.40
N LEU A 135 -5.99 11.69 -9.69
CA LEU A 135 -5.15 10.53 -9.99
C LEU A 135 -5.36 10.02 -11.42
N LEU A 136 -6.62 9.95 -11.87
CA LEU A 136 -6.98 9.41 -13.18
C LEU A 136 -6.81 10.43 -14.31
N ARG A 137 -7.08 11.71 -14.03
CA ARG A 137 -6.99 12.77 -15.03
C ARG A 137 -5.57 13.16 -15.40
N LYS A 138 -4.63 13.12 -14.44
CA LYS A 138 -3.30 13.70 -14.66
C LYS A 138 -2.50 13.03 -15.78
N PRO A 139 -2.42 11.70 -15.85
CA PRO A 139 -1.70 11.02 -16.93
C PRO A 139 -2.61 10.59 -18.11
N LEU A 140 -3.88 11.01 -18.13
CA LEU A 140 -4.80 10.79 -19.25
C LEU A 140 -4.60 11.89 -20.31
N ALA A 141 -4.75 11.55 -21.59
CA ALA A 141 -4.71 12.50 -22.69
C ALA A 141 -5.77 13.61 -22.53
N GLU A 142 -5.40 14.84 -22.93
CA GLU A 142 -6.27 16.02 -22.75
C GLU A 142 -7.58 15.90 -23.56
N ASP A 143 -7.53 15.34 -24.77
CA ASP A 143 -8.68 15.07 -25.62
C ASP A 143 -9.65 14.02 -25.05
N ALA A 144 -9.14 13.12 -24.20
CA ALA A 144 -9.92 12.17 -23.42
C ALA A 144 -10.45 12.75 -22.09
N GLY A 145 -10.24 14.05 -21.82
CA GLY A 145 -10.69 14.72 -20.59
C GLY A 145 -9.63 14.75 -19.47
N GLY A 146 -8.39 14.42 -19.80
CA GLY A 146 -7.24 14.52 -18.91
C GLY A 146 -6.87 15.96 -18.54
N ALA A 147 -5.70 16.13 -17.93
CA ALA A 147 -5.17 17.45 -17.60
C ALA A 147 -4.16 17.90 -18.67
N ALA A 148 -4.12 19.20 -18.95
CA ALA A 148 -3.21 19.78 -19.96
C ALA A 148 -1.71 19.53 -19.68
N GLU A 149 -1.33 19.35 -18.42
CA GLU A 149 0.06 19.15 -18.04
C GLU A 149 0.26 18.02 -17.02
N HIS A 150 1.19 17.14 -17.37
CA HIS A 150 1.84 16.16 -16.51
C HIS A 150 3.29 16.00 -16.94
N THR A 151 4.24 16.40 -16.10
CA THR A 151 5.69 16.35 -16.42
C THR A 151 6.15 14.95 -16.78
N GLY A 152 5.53 13.92 -16.19
CA GLY A 152 5.77 12.53 -16.52
C GLY A 152 5.14 12.07 -17.83
N GLY A 153 4.46 12.92 -18.60
CA GLY A 153 3.83 12.57 -19.87
C GLY A 153 2.44 11.93 -19.75
N THR A 154 1.85 11.61 -20.90
CA THR A 154 0.55 10.93 -21.03
C THR A 154 0.76 9.42 -21.05
N PHE A 155 0.03 8.69 -20.20
CA PHE A 155 0.11 7.22 -20.11
C PHE A 155 -1.10 6.53 -20.73
N TRP A 156 -2.23 7.22 -20.83
CA TRP A 156 -3.46 6.67 -21.39
C TRP A 156 -4.02 7.63 -22.44
N GLU A 157 -4.22 7.13 -23.66
CA GLU A 157 -4.82 7.91 -24.76
C GLU A 157 -6.35 8.02 -24.64
N SER A 158 -6.97 7.11 -23.88
CA SER A 158 -8.41 7.11 -23.68
C SER A 158 -8.80 6.47 -22.36
N LYS A 159 -10.04 6.69 -21.95
CA LYS A 159 -10.64 6.03 -20.80
C LYS A 159 -10.84 4.53 -21.02
N ASP A 160 -10.82 4.05 -22.27
CA ASP A 160 -10.94 2.62 -22.58
C ASP A 160 -9.64 1.84 -22.29
N ASP A 161 -8.57 2.54 -21.91
CA ASP A 161 -7.33 1.90 -21.47
C ASP A 161 -7.60 0.96 -20.26
N PRO A 162 -7.10 -0.29 -20.29
CA PRO A 162 -7.38 -1.26 -19.24
C PRO A 162 -6.87 -0.81 -17.86
N GLU A 163 -5.76 -0.08 -17.76
CA GLU A 163 -5.28 0.44 -16.49
C GLU A 163 -6.17 1.55 -15.96
N TRP A 164 -6.64 2.43 -16.84
CA TRP A 164 -7.60 3.48 -16.49
C TRP A 164 -8.89 2.87 -15.94
N GLN A 165 -9.40 1.82 -16.59
CA GLN A 165 -10.61 1.10 -16.16
C GLN A 165 -10.44 0.40 -14.81
N VAL A 166 -9.26 -0.15 -14.52
CA VAL A 166 -8.96 -0.73 -13.19
C VAL A 166 -9.03 0.34 -12.10
N LEU A 167 -8.45 1.52 -12.34
CA LEU A 167 -8.53 2.65 -11.41
C LEU A 167 -9.96 3.12 -11.24
N ALA A 168 -10.70 3.28 -12.35
CA ALA A 168 -12.08 3.73 -12.31
C ALA A 168 -12.98 2.76 -11.54
N LYS A 169 -12.76 1.45 -11.71
CA LYS A 169 -13.46 0.42 -10.93
C LYS A 169 -13.20 0.57 -9.43
N TRP A 170 -11.94 0.77 -9.03
CA TRP A 170 -11.57 0.97 -7.62
C TRP A 170 -12.18 2.25 -7.03
N VAL A 171 -12.15 3.36 -7.77
CA VAL A 171 -12.78 4.63 -7.35
C VAL A 171 -14.29 4.49 -7.19
N ASN A 172 -14.92 3.71 -8.07
CA ASN A 172 -16.36 3.44 -8.02
C ASN A 172 -16.78 2.42 -6.97
N SER A 173 -15.84 1.66 -6.40
CA SER A 173 -16.13 0.64 -5.38
C SER A 173 -16.09 1.19 -3.95
N ALA A 174 -15.90 2.49 -3.77
CA ALA A 174 -15.97 3.12 -2.45
C ALA A 174 -17.30 2.81 -1.76
N SER A 175 -17.25 2.46 -0.48
CA SER A 175 -18.45 2.16 0.28
C SER A 175 -19.26 3.44 0.51
N PRO A 176 -20.61 3.42 0.39
CA PRO A 176 -21.45 4.60 0.60
C PRO A 176 -21.40 5.14 2.04
N ASP A 177 -20.97 4.31 3.00
CA ASP A 177 -20.77 4.70 4.39
C ASP A 177 -19.40 5.35 4.65
N ALA A 178 -18.59 5.55 3.60
CA ALA A 178 -17.42 6.41 3.64
C ALA A 178 -17.87 7.81 4.05
N THR A 179 -17.58 8.19 5.28
CA THR A 179 -17.84 9.57 5.72
C THR A 179 -17.05 10.50 4.80
N PRO A 180 -17.70 11.42 4.07
CA PRO A 180 -16.98 12.41 3.28
C PRO A 180 -16.00 13.14 4.20
N PRO A 181 -14.78 13.47 3.72
CA PRO A 181 -13.90 14.34 4.51
C PRO A 181 -14.70 15.58 4.93
N PRO A 182 -14.59 16.02 6.19
CA PRO A 182 -15.35 17.17 6.68
C PRO A 182 -15.10 18.35 5.72
N PRO A 183 -16.14 19.17 5.43
CA PRO A 183 -15.96 20.34 4.59
C PRO A 183 -14.79 21.16 5.13
N LEU A 184 -13.92 21.60 4.22
CA LEU A 184 -12.78 22.43 4.60
C LEU A 184 -13.30 23.61 5.44
N PRO A 185 -12.66 23.96 6.57
CA PRO A 185 -13.07 25.13 7.31
C PRO A 185 -13.06 26.33 6.36
N GLU A 186 -14.18 27.05 6.30
CA GLU A 186 -14.30 28.27 5.53
C GLU A 186 -13.13 29.20 5.91
N PRO A 187 -12.31 29.65 4.96
CA PRO A 187 -11.20 30.53 5.27
C PRO A 187 -11.72 31.80 5.96
N ASP A 188 -11.23 32.07 7.16
CA ASP A 188 -11.51 33.30 7.88
C ASP A 188 -10.74 34.46 7.23
N PHE A 189 -11.34 35.03 6.19
CA PHE A 189 -10.76 36.15 5.46
C PHE A 189 -10.62 37.42 6.33
N GLU A 190 -11.34 37.53 7.45
CA GLU A 190 -11.16 38.64 8.39
C GLU A 190 -9.86 38.45 9.19
N PHE A 191 -9.62 37.25 9.72
CA PHE A 191 -8.35 36.86 10.33
C PHE A 191 -7.17 37.09 9.37
N PHE A 192 -7.26 36.61 8.12
CA PHE A 192 -6.18 36.79 7.14
C PHE A 192 -5.92 38.25 6.76
N ARG A 193 -6.94 39.11 6.79
CA ARG A 193 -6.80 40.56 6.51
C ARG A 193 -6.25 41.36 7.68
N SER A 194 -6.31 40.82 8.90
CA SER A 194 -5.84 41.50 10.12
C SER A 194 -4.37 41.28 10.46
N CYS A 195 -3.70 40.32 9.79
CA CYS A 195 -2.31 39.92 10.06
C CYS A 195 -1.31 40.26 8.93
N VAL A 196 -1.70 41.11 7.98
CA VAL A 196 -0.83 41.67 6.93
C VAL A 196 -0.91 43.19 6.99
#